data_AF-A0A1C7MUU4-F1
#
_entry.id   AF-A0A1C7MUU4-F1
#
_cell.length_a   1.000
_cell.length_b   1.000
_cell.length_c   1.000
_cell.angle_alpha   90.00
_cell.angle_beta   90.00
_cell.angle_gamma   90.00
#
_symmetry.space_group_name_H-M   'P 1'
#
loop_
_entity.id
_entity.type
_entity.pdbx_description
1 polymer ?
#
loop_
_entity_poly.entity_id
_entity_poly.type
_entity_poly.pdbx_seq_one_letter_code
_entity_poly.pdbx_strand_id
1 'polypeptide(L)'
;MQEANLGYGPVFADEATKKKELKANANRIEGWRQTIAYRYYEQDRNLWLQNTCIKNLDIYRQISKFKKLRHIPDQEISDIYDAFLKSIVTHRQMIEFLSYLPQNQGGLSPLGLGLFHSNPAIRRQTVDLFRRLERSPIGIKFIHDLSRFQRIAYERQAAFFEAEHNQSTTSFASSSSTITITPNIPLSQQ
;
A
#
# COMPACT_ATOMS: atom_id res chain seq x y z
N MET A 1 -6.13 18.24 -3.46
CA MET A 1 -5.38 17.00 -3.80
C MET A 1 -6.27 16.21 -4.74
N GLN A 2 -5.86 16.01 -5.99
CA GLN A 2 -6.57 15.10 -6.90
C GLN A 2 -6.45 13.68 -6.36
N GLU A 3 -7.57 12.99 -6.20
CA GLU A 3 -7.56 11.54 -5.97
C GLU A 3 -6.91 10.88 -7.18
N ALA A 4 -5.82 10.17 -6.98
CA ALA A 4 -5.16 9.44 -8.06
C ALA A 4 -6.16 8.40 -8.61
N ASN A 5 -6.65 8.61 -9.83
CA ASN A 5 -7.55 7.66 -10.47
C ASN A 5 -6.76 6.42 -10.91
N LEU A 6 -6.57 5.50 -9.96
CA LEU A 6 -5.83 4.26 -10.16
C LEU A 6 -6.62 3.19 -10.91
N GLY A 7 -7.80 3.51 -11.47
CA GLY A 7 -8.64 2.67 -12.31
C GLY A 7 -9.17 1.39 -11.64
N TYR A 8 -9.99 0.65 -12.37
CA TYR A 8 -10.64 -0.59 -11.91
C TYR A 8 -10.61 -1.70 -12.98
N GLY A 9 -10.83 -2.93 -12.54
CA GLY A 9 -10.99 -4.09 -13.43
C GLY A 9 -9.71 -4.88 -13.72
N PRO A 10 -9.79 -5.86 -14.65
CA PRO A 10 -8.71 -6.81 -14.87
C PRO A 10 -7.46 -6.15 -15.47
N VAL A 11 -6.30 -6.64 -15.03
CA VAL A 11 -5.00 -6.28 -15.59
C VAL A 11 -4.56 -7.36 -16.59
N PHE A 12 -4.15 -6.91 -17.76
CA PHE A 12 -3.57 -7.72 -18.84
C PHE A 12 -2.10 -7.34 -19.03
N ALA A 13 -1.29 -8.28 -19.51
CA ALA A 13 0.14 -8.05 -19.72
C ALA A 13 0.39 -7.03 -20.85
N ASP A 14 -0.45 -7.05 -21.88
CA ASP A 14 -0.38 -6.18 -23.04
C ASP A 14 -1.76 -6.06 -23.74
N GLU A 15 -1.91 -5.06 -24.61
CA GLU A 15 -3.17 -4.79 -25.31
C GLU A 15 -3.55 -5.85 -26.35
N ALA A 16 -2.57 -6.55 -26.96
CA ALA A 16 -2.87 -7.62 -27.92
C ALA A 16 -3.49 -8.82 -27.19
N THR A 17 -2.92 -9.22 -26.05
CA THR A 17 -3.45 -10.26 -25.17
C THR A 17 -4.86 -9.91 -24.70
N LYS A 18 -5.08 -8.68 -24.22
CA LYS A 18 -6.41 -8.18 -23.84
C LYS A 18 -7.44 -8.32 -24.96
N LYS A 19 -7.13 -7.81 -26.16
CA LYS A 19 -8.06 -7.90 -27.32
C LYS A 19 -8.37 -9.35 -27.68
N LYS A 20 -7.35 -10.21 -27.69
CA LYS A 20 -7.49 -11.64 -28.00
C LYS A 20 -8.38 -12.34 -26.97
N GLU A 21 -8.13 -12.15 -25.68
CA GLU A 21 -8.88 -12.79 -24.60
C GLU A 21 -10.33 -12.32 -24.54
N LEU A 22 -10.57 -11.01 -24.69
CA LEU A 22 -11.93 -10.45 -24.71
C LEU A 22 -12.72 -10.97 -25.91
N LYS A 23 -12.12 -10.99 -27.10
CA LYS A 23 -12.78 -11.53 -28.31
C LYS A 23 -13.10 -13.01 -28.15
N ALA A 24 -12.17 -13.80 -27.62
CA ALA A 24 -12.34 -15.23 -27.44
C ALA A 24 -13.44 -15.58 -26.41
N ASN A 25 -13.60 -14.76 -25.37
CA ASN A 25 -14.56 -15.01 -24.30
C ASN A 25 -15.89 -14.23 -24.45
N ALA A 26 -16.05 -13.38 -25.46
CA ALA A 26 -17.22 -12.53 -25.64
C ALA A 26 -18.55 -13.31 -25.55
N ASN A 27 -18.68 -14.39 -26.33
CA ASN A 27 -19.91 -15.21 -26.36
C ASN A 27 -20.17 -15.91 -25.01
N ARG A 28 -19.11 -16.34 -24.30
CA ARG A 28 -19.23 -16.98 -22.97
C ARG A 28 -19.69 -15.98 -21.92
N ILE A 29 -19.14 -14.76 -21.96
CA ILE A 29 -19.51 -13.67 -21.06
C ILE A 29 -20.98 -13.29 -21.28
N GLU A 30 -21.40 -13.13 -22.53
CA GLU A 30 -22.77 -12.76 -22.85
C GLU A 30 -23.77 -13.88 -22.52
N GLY A 31 -23.42 -15.14 -22.82
CA GLY A 31 -24.21 -16.28 -22.41
C GLY A 31 -24.35 -16.38 -20.89
N TRP A 32 -23.25 -16.19 -20.13
CA TRP A 32 -23.29 -16.22 -18.66
C TRP A 32 -24.14 -15.09 -18.08
N ARG A 33 -24.07 -13.88 -18.64
CA ARG A 33 -24.89 -12.72 -18.22
C ARG A 33 -26.39 -12.98 -18.25
N GLN A 34 -26.85 -13.87 -19.13
CA GLN A 34 -28.26 -14.21 -19.26
C GLN A 34 -28.74 -15.27 -18.26
N THR A 35 -27.82 -15.87 -17.50
CA THR A 35 -28.14 -16.94 -16.54
C THR A 35 -28.55 -16.39 -15.16
N ILE A 36 -29.23 -17.23 -14.37
CA ILE A 36 -29.53 -16.92 -12.96
C ILE A 36 -28.27 -16.74 -12.11
N ALA A 37 -27.19 -17.44 -12.45
CA ALA A 37 -25.93 -17.35 -11.73
C ALA A 37 -25.32 -15.93 -11.81
N TYR A 38 -25.49 -15.23 -12.95
CA TYR A 38 -25.08 -13.83 -13.06
C TYR A 38 -25.90 -12.91 -12.16
N ARG A 39 -27.22 -13.14 -12.03
CA ARG A 39 -28.07 -12.36 -11.12
C ARG A 39 -27.65 -12.53 -9.66
N TYR A 40 -27.31 -13.75 -9.24
CA TYR A 40 -26.75 -13.98 -7.90
C TYR A 40 -25.39 -13.30 -7.73
N TYR A 41 -24.52 -13.39 -8.73
CA TYR A 41 -23.25 -12.67 -8.71
C TYR A 41 -23.43 -11.16 -8.55
N GLU A 42 -24.38 -10.53 -9.24
CA GLU A 42 -24.65 -9.10 -9.08
C GLU A 42 -25.13 -8.75 -7.67
N GLN A 43 -26.01 -9.56 -7.08
CA GLN A 43 -26.48 -9.39 -5.70
C GLN A 43 -25.32 -9.52 -4.71
N ASP A 44 -24.52 -10.58 -4.82
CA ASP A 44 -23.35 -10.82 -3.97
C ASP A 44 -22.32 -9.70 -4.11
N ARG A 45 -22.07 -9.24 -5.34
CA ARG A 45 -21.17 -8.11 -5.62
C ARG A 45 -21.67 -6.83 -4.97
N ASN A 46 -22.96 -6.53 -5.03
CA ASN A 46 -23.53 -5.34 -4.40
C ASN A 46 -23.43 -5.42 -2.87
N LEU A 47 -23.74 -6.58 -2.28
CA LEU A 47 -23.57 -6.83 -0.85
C LEU A 47 -22.10 -6.68 -0.44
N TRP A 48 -21.18 -7.21 -1.24
CA TRP A 48 -19.75 -7.06 -1.01
C TRP A 48 -19.33 -5.60 -1.05
N LEU A 49 -19.72 -4.84 -2.09
CA LEU A 49 -19.44 -3.40 -2.22
C LEU A 49 -20.01 -2.58 -1.06
N GLN A 50 -21.12 -3.00 -0.45
CA GLN A 50 -21.67 -2.35 0.74
C GLN A 50 -20.86 -2.70 2.00
N ASN A 51 -20.39 -3.94 2.12
CA ASN A 51 -19.73 -4.46 3.32
C ASN A 51 -18.21 -4.31 3.35
N THR A 52 -17.54 -4.02 2.22
CA THR A 52 -16.10 -3.80 2.19
C THR A 52 -15.67 -2.64 3.08
N CYS A 53 -14.54 -2.79 3.77
CA CYS A 53 -13.93 -1.75 4.59
C CYS A 53 -13.11 -0.77 3.74
N ILE A 54 -12.71 -1.17 2.53
CA ILE A 54 -11.96 -0.35 1.58
C ILE A 54 -12.87 -0.01 0.40
N LYS A 55 -13.23 1.28 0.25
CA LYS A 55 -14.24 1.74 -0.73
C LYS A 55 -13.65 2.30 -2.02
N ASN A 56 -12.58 3.10 -1.92
CA ASN A 56 -12.12 3.95 -3.03
C ASN A 56 -10.88 3.40 -3.74
N LEU A 57 -10.60 2.09 -3.61
CA LEU A 57 -9.43 1.49 -4.21
C LEU A 57 -9.69 0.05 -4.65
N ASP A 58 -9.49 -0.22 -5.95
CA ASP A 58 -9.45 -1.57 -6.48
C ASP A 58 -8.10 -2.23 -6.15
N ILE A 59 -8.02 -2.81 -4.95
CA ILE A 59 -6.82 -3.47 -4.41
C ILE A 59 -6.39 -4.63 -5.31
N TYR A 60 -7.37 -5.41 -5.78
CA TYR A 60 -7.12 -6.54 -6.66
C TYR A 60 -6.42 -6.11 -7.94
N ARG A 61 -6.89 -5.03 -8.59
CA ARG A 61 -6.23 -4.46 -9.77
C ARG A 61 -4.80 -4.01 -9.46
N GLN A 62 -4.59 -3.25 -8.38
CA GLN A 62 -3.27 -2.70 -8.08
C GLN A 62 -2.25 -3.82 -7.79
N ILE A 63 -2.63 -4.84 -7.01
CA ILE A 63 -1.77 -6.02 -6.80
C ILE A 63 -1.53 -6.77 -8.11
N SER A 64 -2.56 -6.91 -8.95
CA SER A 64 -2.43 -7.56 -10.25
C SER A 64 -1.44 -6.86 -11.16
N LYS A 65 -1.30 -5.53 -11.07
CA LYS A 65 -0.25 -4.79 -11.80
C LYS A 65 1.14 -5.27 -11.40
N PHE A 66 1.44 -5.29 -10.10
CA PHE A 66 2.73 -5.79 -9.60
C PHE A 66 3.02 -7.24 -9.98
N LYS A 67 1.97 -8.08 -10.10
CA LYS A 67 2.11 -9.49 -10.48
C LYS A 67 2.28 -9.72 -11.99
N LYS A 68 1.61 -8.92 -12.84
CA LYS A 68 1.47 -9.20 -14.28
C LYS A 68 2.26 -8.26 -15.19
N LEU A 69 2.44 -7.01 -14.79
CA LEU A 69 3.09 -6.02 -15.63
C LEU A 69 4.61 -6.11 -15.46
N ARG A 70 5.32 -6.17 -16.58
CA ARG A 70 6.79 -6.17 -16.59
C ARG A 70 7.38 -4.81 -16.23
N HIS A 71 6.65 -3.74 -16.56
CA HIS A 71 7.05 -2.37 -16.33
C HIS A 71 5.84 -1.55 -15.88
N ILE A 72 6.00 -0.84 -14.77
CA ILE A 72 5.04 0.13 -14.25
C ILE A 72 5.83 1.43 -14.05
N PRO A 73 5.37 2.58 -14.54
CA PRO A 73 6.06 3.85 -14.33
C PRO A 73 6.26 4.15 -12.83
N ASP A 74 7.43 4.66 -12.45
CA ASP A 74 7.76 4.99 -11.06
C ASP A 74 6.69 5.85 -10.37
N GLN A 75 6.15 6.85 -11.08
CA GLN A 75 5.10 7.71 -10.55
C GLN A 75 3.85 6.90 -10.19
N GLU A 76 3.44 5.98 -11.07
CA GLU A 76 2.27 5.12 -10.84
C GLU A 76 2.50 4.15 -9.68
N ILE A 77 3.72 3.60 -9.54
CA ILE A 77 4.08 2.76 -8.38
C ILE A 77 3.95 3.57 -7.09
N SER A 78 4.47 4.80 -7.06
CA SER A 78 4.41 5.67 -5.89
C SER A 78 2.96 6.02 -5.54
N ASP A 79 2.14 6.36 -6.54
CA ASP A 79 0.71 6.66 -6.36
C ASP A 79 -0.06 5.44 -5.81
N ILE A 80 0.28 4.22 -6.25
CA ILE A 80 -0.31 2.98 -5.74
C ILE A 80 0.04 2.77 -4.26
N TYR A 81 1.31 2.90 -3.89
CA TYR A 81 1.70 2.75 -2.48
C TYR A 81 1.08 3.84 -1.59
N ASP A 82 1.01 5.08 -2.07
CA ASP A 82 0.32 6.15 -1.36
C ASP A 82 -1.17 5.86 -1.19
N ALA A 83 -1.83 5.31 -2.21
CA ALA A 83 -3.23 4.91 -2.10
C ALA A 83 -3.42 3.77 -1.09
N PHE A 84 -2.51 2.79 -1.04
CA PHE A 84 -2.52 1.75 -0.01
C PHE A 84 -2.36 2.35 1.39
N LEU A 85 -1.39 3.25 1.59
CA LEU A 85 -1.17 3.92 2.87
C LEU A 85 -2.34 4.82 3.28
N LYS A 86 -3.07 5.42 2.35
CA LYS A 86 -4.27 6.23 2.67
C LYS A 86 -5.48 5.36 2.99
N SER A 87 -5.64 4.23 2.30
CA SER A 87 -6.81 3.35 2.43
C SER A 87 -6.72 2.32 3.55
N ILE A 88 -5.51 1.92 3.94
CA ILE A 88 -5.26 0.87 4.94
C ILE A 88 -4.80 1.55 6.23
N VAL A 89 -5.72 1.75 7.16
CA VAL A 89 -5.41 2.37 8.47
C VAL A 89 -5.89 1.48 9.62
N THR A 90 -7.09 0.94 9.52
CA THR A 90 -7.73 0.14 10.56
C THR A 90 -7.39 -1.34 10.45
N HIS A 91 -7.51 -2.08 11.55
CA HIS A 91 -7.24 -3.52 11.58
C HIS A 91 -8.11 -4.32 10.58
N ARG A 92 -9.40 -3.97 10.44
CA ARG A 92 -10.30 -4.60 9.47
C ARG A 92 -9.85 -4.38 8.03
N GLN A 93 -9.41 -3.16 7.70
CA GLN A 93 -8.85 -2.86 6.37
C GLN A 93 -7.56 -3.63 6.11
N MET A 94 -6.70 -3.82 7.10
CA MET A 94 -5.49 -4.65 6.95
C MET A 94 -5.86 -6.10 6.63
N ILE A 95 -6.82 -6.69 7.33
CA ILE A 95 -7.28 -8.07 7.07
C ILE A 95 -7.85 -8.18 5.66
N GLU A 96 -8.73 -7.24 5.28
CA GLU A 96 -9.31 -7.21 3.94
C GLU A 96 -8.23 -7.07 2.87
N PHE A 97 -7.27 -6.17 3.04
CA PHE A 97 -6.13 -6.02 2.14
C PHE A 97 -5.33 -7.33 1.99
N LEU A 98 -5.00 -7.97 3.11
CA LEU A 98 -4.25 -9.23 3.12
C LEU A 98 -5.03 -10.39 2.47
N SER A 99 -6.37 -10.34 2.45
CA SER A 99 -7.20 -11.34 1.78
C SER A 99 -6.98 -11.38 0.25
N TYR A 100 -6.50 -10.29 -0.35
CA TYR A 100 -6.12 -10.24 -1.78
C TYR A 100 -4.70 -10.78 -2.04
N LEU A 101 -3.95 -11.12 -1.01
CA LEU A 101 -2.56 -11.54 -1.07
C LEU A 101 -2.40 -12.92 -0.43
N PRO A 102 -3.06 -13.98 -0.91
CA PRO A 102 -2.96 -15.27 -0.24
C PRO A 102 -1.52 -15.81 -0.28
N GLN A 103 -1.06 -16.43 0.82
CA GLN A 103 0.33 -16.89 1.00
C GLN A 103 0.75 -17.91 -0.06
N ASN A 104 -0.15 -18.79 -0.49
CA ASN A 104 0.09 -19.77 -1.55
C ASN A 104 0.31 -19.14 -2.95
N GLN A 105 -0.01 -17.86 -3.13
CA GLN A 105 0.26 -17.09 -4.36
C GLN A 105 1.40 -16.06 -4.16
N GLY A 106 2.29 -16.32 -3.20
CA GLY A 106 3.46 -15.48 -2.94
C GLY A 106 3.23 -14.34 -1.94
N GLY A 107 2.04 -14.23 -1.34
CA GLY A 107 1.77 -13.28 -0.25
C GLY A 107 2.17 -11.85 -0.57
N LEU A 108 2.94 -11.22 0.32
CA LEU A 108 3.45 -9.85 0.17
C LEU A 108 4.61 -9.71 -0.83
N SER A 109 5.14 -10.80 -1.39
CA SER A 109 6.35 -10.77 -2.21
C SER A 109 6.29 -9.79 -3.40
N PRO A 110 5.18 -9.67 -4.17
CA PRO A 110 5.10 -8.68 -5.26
C PRO A 110 5.26 -7.23 -4.77
N LEU A 111 4.79 -6.92 -3.57
CA LEU A 111 4.97 -5.61 -2.94
C LEU A 111 6.36 -5.49 -2.32
N GLY A 112 6.92 -6.58 -1.81
CA GLY A 112 8.29 -6.62 -1.28
C GLY A 112 9.36 -6.24 -2.30
N LEU A 113 9.06 -6.31 -3.61
CA LEU A 113 9.95 -5.79 -4.66
C LEU A 113 10.17 -4.28 -4.55
N GLY A 114 9.22 -3.53 -3.97
CA GLY A 114 9.34 -2.10 -3.72
C GLY A 114 10.52 -1.73 -2.81
N LEU A 115 10.98 -2.66 -1.96
CA LEU A 115 12.17 -2.48 -1.10
C LEU A 115 13.46 -2.32 -1.93
N PHE A 116 13.50 -2.82 -3.16
CA PHE A 116 14.67 -2.76 -4.04
C PHE A 116 14.55 -1.71 -5.16
N HIS A 117 13.50 -0.90 -5.11
CA HIS A 117 13.25 0.12 -6.12
C HIS A 117 14.34 1.20 -6.13
N SER A 118 14.69 1.74 -7.30
CA SER A 118 15.70 2.80 -7.46
C SER A 118 15.30 4.09 -6.74
N ASN A 119 14.05 4.50 -6.89
CA ASN A 119 13.46 5.66 -6.21
C ASN A 119 13.34 5.43 -4.67
N PRO A 120 13.99 6.27 -3.83
CA PRO A 120 13.93 6.15 -2.37
C PRO A 120 12.54 6.36 -1.78
N ALA A 121 11.67 7.16 -2.43
CA ALA A 121 10.32 7.41 -1.95
C ALA A 121 9.50 6.11 -1.94
N ILE A 122 9.58 5.32 -3.01
CA ILE A 122 8.89 4.02 -3.12
C ILE A 122 9.40 3.04 -2.08
N ARG A 123 10.72 3.00 -1.83
CA ARG A 123 11.29 2.16 -0.78
C ARG A 123 10.73 2.52 0.59
N ARG A 124 10.68 3.82 0.91
CA ARG A 124 10.10 4.33 2.16
C ARG A 124 8.62 3.99 2.29
N GLN A 125 7.82 4.24 1.25
CA GLN A 125 6.40 3.90 1.24
C GLN A 125 6.16 2.39 1.42
N THR A 126 7.02 1.55 0.85
CA THR A 126 6.96 0.09 1.02
C THR A 126 7.21 -0.31 2.48
N VAL A 127 8.26 0.26 3.11
CA VAL A 127 8.55 0.04 4.54
C VAL A 127 7.40 0.51 5.42
N ASP A 128 6.85 1.70 5.15
CA ASP A 128 5.74 2.25 5.92
C ASP A 128 4.47 1.39 5.81
N LEU A 129 4.21 0.81 4.63
CA LEU A 129 3.11 -0.12 4.44
C LEU A 129 3.33 -1.40 5.26
N PHE A 130 4.54 -1.97 5.21
CA PHE A 130 4.86 -3.21 5.93
C PHE A 130 4.80 -3.02 7.45
N ARG A 131 5.36 -1.93 7.98
CA ARG A 131 5.22 -1.55 9.40
C ARG A 131 3.77 -1.42 9.82
N ARG A 132 2.92 -0.88 8.94
CA ARG A 132 1.50 -0.74 9.24
C ARG A 132 0.82 -2.10 9.33
N LEU A 133 1.15 -3.03 8.45
CA LEU A 133 0.64 -4.39 8.49
C LEU A 133 1.09 -5.15 9.75
N GLU A 134 2.33 -4.92 10.23
CA GLU A 134 2.84 -5.53 11.48
C GLU A 134 2.06 -5.14 12.73
N ARG A 135 1.26 -4.06 12.69
CA ARG A 135 0.34 -3.71 13.79
C ARG A 135 -0.76 -4.75 13.98
N SER A 136 -0.96 -5.63 13.02
CA SER A 136 -1.91 -6.74 13.07
C SER A 136 -1.18 -8.08 13.29
N PRO A 137 -1.68 -8.98 14.17
CA PRO A 137 -1.09 -10.30 14.37
C PRO A 137 -1.05 -11.14 13.08
N ILE A 138 -2.00 -10.91 12.16
CA ILE A 138 -2.00 -11.57 10.85
C ILE A 138 -0.89 -10.98 9.97
N GLY A 139 -0.73 -9.65 9.97
CA GLY A 139 0.30 -8.99 9.18
C GLY A 139 1.72 -9.38 9.59
N ILE A 140 1.98 -9.61 10.88
CA ILE A 140 3.28 -10.14 11.36
C ILE A 140 3.61 -11.48 10.67
N LYS A 141 2.64 -12.40 10.56
CA LYS A 141 2.85 -13.69 9.87
C LYS A 141 3.20 -13.47 8.39
N PHE A 142 2.50 -12.56 7.72
CA PHE A 142 2.77 -12.21 6.33
C PHE A 142 4.17 -11.63 6.10
N ILE A 143 4.67 -10.82 7.04
CA ILE A 143 6.04 -10.27 6.96
C ILE A 143 7.06 -11.37 7.22
N HIS A 144 6.80 -12.27 8.17
CA HIS A 144 7.68 -13.40 8.44
C HIS A 144 7.82 -14.33 7.22
N ASP A 145 6.75 -14.51 6.44
CA ASP A 145 6.70 -15.32 5.23
C ASP A 145 7.33 -14.66 3.99
N LEU A 146 7.80 -13.41 4.10
CA LEU A 146 8.62 -12.81 3.06
C LEU A 146 9.86 -13.65 2.82
N SER A 147 10.36 -13.60 1.58
CA SER A 147 11.65 -14.22 1.27
C SER A 147 12.76 -13.66 2.17
N ARG A 148 13.76 -14.49 2.50
CA ARG A 148 14.84 -14.09 3.42
C ARG A 148 15.53 -12.78 3.00
N PHE A 149 15.73 -12.56 1.70
CA PHE A 149 16.35 -11.33 1.20
C PHE A 149 15.43 -10.11 1.33
N GLN A 150 14.12 -10.24 1.05
CA GLN A 150 13.13 -9.18 1.30
C GLN A 150 13.06 -8.82 2.78
N ARG A 151 13.05 -9.83 3.66
CA ARG A 151 12.98 -9.63 5.11
C ARG A 151 14.19 -8.86 5.64
N ILE A 152 15.41 -9.26 5.25
CA ILE A 152 16.64 -8.53 5.61
C ILE A 152 16.62 -7.09 5.06
N ALA A 153 16.17 -6.91 3.81
CA ALA A 153 16.07 -5.57 3.23
C ALA A 153 15.08 -4.68 3.98
N TYR A 154 13.93 -5.24 4.37
CA TYR A 154 12.93 -4.57 5.18
C TYR A 154 13.50 -4.16 6.54
N GLU A 155 14.07 -5.10 7.30
CA GLU A 155 14.66 -4.85 8.62
C GLU A 155 15.72 -3.74 8.57
N ARG A 156 16.63 -3.78 7.58
CA ARG A 156 17.69 -2.77 7.42
C ARG A 156 17.13 -1.39 7.08
N GLN A 157 16.16 -1.31 6.17
CA GLN A 157 15.58 -0.02 5.78
C GLN A 157 14.66 0.55 6.87
N ALA A 158 13.93 -0.31 7.58
CA ALA A 158 13.16 0.08 8.75
C ALA A 158 14.08 0.75 9.79
N ALA A 159 15.14 0.05 10.22
CA ALA A 159 16.11 0.61 11.17
C ALA A 159 16.72 1.95 10.69
N PHE A 160 17.04 2.04 9.39
CA PHE A 160 17.54 3.27 8.78
C PHE A 160 16.54 4.45 8.91
N PHE A 161 15.28 4.26 8.53
CA PHE A 161 14.27 5.32 8.59
C PHE A 161 13.86 5.67 10.03
N GLU A 162 13.94 4.73 10.97
CA GLU A 162 13.77 5.00 12.41
C GLU A 162 14.87 5.93 12.94
N ALA A 163 16.13 5.66 12.58
CA ALA A 163 17.26 6.51 12.97
C ALA A 163 17.14 7.93 12.39
N GLU A 164 16.73 8.07 11.12
CA GLU A 164 16.50 9.37 10.47
C GLU A 164 15.39 10.19 11.17
N HIS A 165 14.30 9.53 11.57
CA HIS A 165 13.20 10.17 12.30
C HIS A 165 13.64 10.66 13.69
N ASN A 166 14.41 9.85 14.41
CA ASN A 166 14.92 10.19 15.74
C ASN A 166 15.92 11.37 15.69
N GLN A 167 16.78 11.43 14.67
CA GLN A 167 17.71 12.55 14.47
C GLN A 167 16.97 13.87 14.17
N SER A 168 15.94 13.82 13.31
CA SER A 168 15.12 15.00 12.97
C SER A 168 14.34 15.56 14.17
N THR A 169 13.90 14.69 15.07
CA THR A 169 13.17 15.08 16.28
C THR A 169 14.12 15.71 17.32
N THR A 170 15.35 15.19 17.43
CA THR A 170 16.37 15.66 18.37
C THR A 170 16.92 17.04 17.98
N SER A 171 17.05 17.33 16.68
CA SER A 171 17.50 18.64 16.20
C SER A 171 16.47 19.74 16.41
N PHE A 172 15.17 19.43 16.31
CA PHE A 172 14.07 20.38 16.55
C PHE A 172 13.89 20.73 18.05
N ALA A 173 14.17 19.77 18.94
CA ALA A 173 14.19 20.02 20.39
C ALA A 173 15.34 20.96 20.81
N SER A 174 16.52 20.82 20.17
CA SER A 174 17.70 21.66 20.48
C SER A 174 17.55 23.12 20.03
N SER A 175 16.75 23.41 18.99
CA SER A 175 16.51 24.78 18.51
C SER A 175 15.44 25.56 19.28
N SER A 176 14.63 24.88 20.10
CA SER A 176 13.57 25.50 20.91
C SER A 176 14.04 25.99 22.29
N SER A 177 15.28 25.70 22.69
CA SER A 177 15.83 25.96 24.03
C SER A 177 16.42 27.37 24.23
N THR A 178 16.45 28.23 23.21
CA THR A 178 17.03 29.58 23.32
C THR A 178 15.97 30.63 23.68
N ILE A 179 15.37 30.52 24.87
CA ILE A 179 14.75 31.68 25.52
C ILE A 179 15.73 32.14 26.60
N THR A 180 16.63 33.03 26.22
CA THR A 180 17.50 33.76 27.16
C THR A 180 16.63 34.68 28.00
N ILE A 181 16.21 34.23 29.18
CA ILE A 181 15.62 35.11 30.19
C ILE A 181 16.79 35.85 30.84
N THR A 182 17.03 37.09 30.40
CA THR A 182 17.92 38.01 31.10
C THR A 182 17.28 38.40 32.44
N PRO A 183 17.96 38.22 33.58
CA PRO A 183 17.44 38.68 34.86
C PRO A 183 17.56 40.22 34.92
N ASN A 184 16.42 40.89 35.03
CA ASN A 184 16.33 42.32 35.26
C ASN A 184 16.62 42.61 36.74
N ILE A 185 17.80 43.16 37.05
CA ILE A 185 18.21 43.54 38.41
C ILE A 185 17.78 45.00 38.63
N PRO A 186 16.92 45.29 39.63
CA PRO A 186 16.61 46.68 39.95
C PRO A 186 17.73 47.28 40.83
N LEU A 187 18.28 48.41 40.38
CA LEU A 187 19.14 49.26 41.20
C LEU A 187 18.33 49.85 42.36
N SER A 188 18.67 49.48 43.58
CA SER A 188 18.29 50.17 44.81
C SER A 188 19.05 51.49 44.93
N GLN A 189 18.32 52.60 45.01
CA GLN A 189 18.85 53.92 45.35
C GLN A 189 19.27 53.99 46.82
N GLN A 190 20.44 54.60 47.08
CA GLN A 190 20.78 55.31 48.31
C GLN A 190 21.27 56.70 47.92
#